data_AF-A0A7C5G9C9-F1
#
_entry.id   AF-A0A7C5G9C9-F1
#
_cell.length_a   1.000
_cell.length_b   1.000
_cell.length_c   1.000
_cell.angle_alpha   90.00
_cell.angle_beta   90.00
_cell.angle_gamma   90.00
#
_symmetry.space_group_name_H-M   'P 1'
#
loop_
_entity.id
_entity.type
_entity.pdbx_description
1 polymer ?
#
loop_
_entity_poly.entity_id
_entity_poly.type
_entity_poly.pdbx_seq_one_letter_code
_entity_poly.pdbx_strand_id
1 'polypeptide(L)'
;MGNLVTYQVRKGVAILTINHPPVNALGADLRKKLMRRVERAEGDPAVRAIVIRAAGRTFPVGADVREFGLVPQPPLLPALCDRIEAAQKPVVVAIHGNALGGGLEIALAGHYRIADARARLGLPEVLLGILPGAGGTQRTPRLTGARPALDMMLSGKPISAQQALKIGLIDRISGDDLAKEATAWAHELAEAGAPPRRSRDQRVGFADPDAYLKATAERRQSLQNNRLPAPARIVECVEAALLTPFDTGLAMERAAFEDCVTSDEAAALRHAFFAERLVGKVPELERATARDVDQVGVVGAGLMGAGIALVCLDAGLAVTLVERNQEALEAGLARIEKLYARAVTKGLLGEKQMAERMGRL
;
A
#
# COMPACT_ATOMS: atom_id res chain seq x y z
N MET A 1 20.19 -10.30 18.28
CA MET A 1 19.37 -9.36 17.46
C MET A 1 19.98 -9.27 16.06
N GLY A 2 19.25 -9.71 15.03
CA GLY A 2 19.73 -9.67 13.64
C GLY A 2 19.98 -8.23 13.16
N ASN A 3 20.81 -8.10 12.12
CA ASN A 3 21.13 -6.80 11.52
C ASN A 3 19.93 -6.32 10.69
N LEU A 4 19.08 -5.45 11.26
CA LEU A 4 17.83 -4.96 10.64
C LEU A 4 18.04 -4.27 9.28
N VAL A 5 19.23 -3.71 9.05
CA VAL A 5 19.63 -3.15 7.75
C VAL A 5 21.07 -3.55 7.45
N THR A 6 21.25 -4.47 6.52
CA THR A 6 22.59 -4.86 6.04
C THR A 6 23.12 -3.84 5.05
N TYR A 7 24.44 -3.72 4.98
CA TYR A 7 25.15 -2.77 4.11
C TYR A 7 26.20 -3.52 3.30
N GLN A 8 26.10 -3.48 1.98
CA GLN A 8 27.08 -4.09 1.07
C GLN A 8 27.43 -3.10 -0.04
N VAL A 9 28.71 -2.94 -0.37
CA VAL A 9 29.14 -2.14 -1.52
C VAL A 9 29.51 -3.07 -2.68
N ARG A 10 29.00 -2.79 -3.87
CA ARG A 10 29.39 -3.49 -5.12
C ARG A 10 29.55 -2.47 -6.24
N LYS A 11 30.73 -2.43 -6.88
CA LYS A 11 31.02 -1.52 -8.00
C LYS A 11 30.63 -0.06 -7.73
N GLY A 12 30.90 0.44 -6.51
CA GLY A 12 30.53 1.79 -6.10
C GLY A 12 29.04 2.02 -5.82
N VAL A 13 28.23 0.97 -5.74
CA VAL A 13 26.81 1.04 -5.31
C VAL A 13 26.69 0.49 -3.89
N ALA A 14 26.16 1.29 -2.96
CA ALA A 14 25.82 0.85 -1.61
C ALA A 14 24.42 0.24 -1.58
N ILE A 15 24.33 -1.06 -1.31
CA ILE A 15 23.09 -1.83 -1.24
C ILE A 15 22.67 -1.95 0.22
N LEU A 16 21.57 -1.28 0.56
CA LEU A 16 20.93 -1.28 1.87
C LEU A 16 19.76 -2.27 1.84
N THR A 17 19.86 -3.38 2.57
CA THR A 17 18.77 -4.37 2.63
C THR A 17 18.10 -4.35 3.99
N ILE A 18 16.84 -3.91 4.02
CA ILE A 18 15.96 -3.97 5.18
C ILE A 18 15.57 -5.42 5.45
N ASN A 19 15.68 -5.87 6.69
CA ASN A 19 15.27 -7.22 7.11
C ASN A 19 14.74 -7.19 8.55
N HIS A 20 13.43 -7.00 8.67
CA HIS A 20 12.66 -6.97 9.91
C HIS A 20 11.37 -7.78 9.74
N PRO A 21 11.45 -9.13 9.72
CA PRO A 21 10.29 -9.99 9.49
C PRO A 21 9.20 -9.79 10.56
N PRO A 22 7.93 -10.08 10.24
CA PRO A 22 7.47 -10.72 9.00
C PRO A 22 7.20 -9.75 7.83
N VAL A 23 6.98 -8.46 8.12
CA VAL A 23 6.48 -7.47 7.12
C VAL A 23 7.35 -6.23 6.99
N ASN A 24 8.56 -6.25 7.54
CA ASN A 24 9.49 -5.11 7.52
C ASN A 24 8.88 -3.84 8.14
N ALA A 25 8.12 -4.00 9.22
CA ALA A 25 7.43 -2.91 9.89
C ALA A 25 8.40 -1.81 10.36
N LEU A 26 8.04 -0.54 10.14
CA LEU A 26 8.91 0.62 10.34
C LEU A 26 8.98 1.08 11.80
N GLY A 27 9.47 0.21 12.69
CA GLY A 27 9.78 0.58 14.08
C GLY A 27 10.99 1.50 14.21
N ALA A 28 11.13 2.17 15.36
CA ALA A 28 12.14 3.18 15.64
C ALA A 28 13.58 2.68 15.39
N ASP A 29 13.88 1.46 15.83
CA ASP A 29 15.20 0.84 15.62
C ASP A 29 15.52 0.62 14.13
N LEU A 30 14.52 0.23 13.33
CA LEU A 30 14.69 0.06 11.90
C LEU A 30 14.91 1.43 11.24
N ARG A 31 14.09 2.43 11.57
CA ARG A 31 14.22 3.80 11.05
C ARG A 31 15.61 4.38 11.34
N LYS A 32 16.06 4.27 12.60
CA LYS A 32 17.38 4.71 13.06
C LYS A 32 18.52 4.02 12.31
N LYS A 33 18.44 2.70 12.13
CA LYS A 33 19.46 1.94 11.39
C LYS A 33 19.47 2.31 9.92
N LEU A 34 18.32 2.46 9.27
CA LEU A 34 18.25 2.85 7.86
C LEU A 34 18.84 4.25 7.64
N MET A 35 18.48 5.22 8.48
CA MET A 35 19.05 6.58 8.45
C MET A 35 20.58 6.55 8.51
N ARG A 36 21.15 5.84 9.49
CA ARG A 36 22.62 5.69 9.62
C ARG A 36 23.27 5.02 8.41
N ARG A 37 22.57 4.08 7.75
CA ARG A 37 23.10 3.43 6.54
C ARG A 37 23.10 4.36 5.33
N VAL A 38 22.07 5.20 5.20
CA VAL A 38 22.00 6.25 4.17
C VAL A 38 23.12 7.27 4.39
N GLU A 39 23.29 7.75 5.62
CA GLU A 39 24.38 8.67 6.00
C GLU A 39 25.76 8.08 5.70
N ARG A 40 25.99 6.82 6.08
CA ARG A 40 27.24 6.13 5.78
C ARG A 40 27.48 6.04 4.27
N ALA A 41 26.47 5.65 3.48
CA ALA A 41 26.60 5.54 2.04
C ALA A 41 26.89 6.88 1.36
N GLU A 42 26.32 7.97 1.87
CA GLU A 42 26.58 9.30 1.35
C GLU A 42 27.98 9.81 1.70
N GLY A 43 28.44 9.58 2.93
CA GLY A 43 29.78 9.98 3.38
C GLY A 43 30.93 9.13 2.81
N ASP A 44 30.65 7.93 2.28
CA ASP A 44 31.68 7.03 1.76
C ASP A 44 32.11 7.44 0.33
N PRO A 45 33.35 7.89 0.10
CA PRO A 45 33.82 8.32 -1.21
C PRO A 45 33.89 7.18 -2.24
N ALA A 46 33.93 5.91 -1.81
CA ALA A 46 33.87 4.77 -2.72
C ALA A 46 32.46 4.51 -3.27
N VAL A 47 31.43 5.11 -2.67
CA VAL A 47 30.03 4.96 -3.07
C VAL A 47 29.63 6.13 -3.97
N ARG A 48 29.02 5.82 -5.11
CA ARG A 48 28.49 6.79 -6.08
C ARG A 48 26.97 6.73 -6.23
N ALA A 49 26.33 5.62 -5.87
CA ALA A 49 24.87 5.49 -5.80
C ALA A 49 24.43 4.54 -4.67
N ILE A 50 23.16 4.62 -4.29
CA ILE A 50 22.56 3.87 -3.19
C ILE A 50 21.38 3.06 -3.73
N VAL A 51 21.26 1.81 -3.30
CA VAL A 51 20.06 0.98 -3.50
C VAL A 51 19.43 0.72 -2.14
N ILE A 52 18.14 1.04 -1.99
CA ILE A 52 17.33 0.61 -0.85
C ILE A 52 16.42 -0.53 -1.31
N ARG A 53 16.51 -1.68 -0.64
CA ARG A 53 15.66 -2.85 -0.90
C ARG A 53 15.26 -3.52 0.41
N ALA A 54 14.38 -4.53 0.32
CA ALA A 54 14.00 -5.35 1.47
C ALA A 54 14.26 -6.85 1.21
N ALA A 55 14.42 -7.60 2.29
CA ALA A 55 14.40 -9.06 2.32
C ALA A 55 13.01 -9.59 2.72
N GLY A 56 12.79 -10.89 2.54
CA GLY A 56 11.54 -11.55 2.95
C GLY A 56 10.41 -11.32 1.95
N ARG A 57 9.16 -11.35 2.43
CA ARG A 57 7.97 -11.42 1.58
C ARG A 57 7.55 -10.10 0.96
N THR A 58 8.00 -8.96 1.50
CA THR A 58 7.43 -7.65 1.18
C THR A 58 8.43 -6.53 1.44
N PHE A 59 8.36 -5.44 0.69
CA PHE A 59 8.90 -4.15 1.13
C PHE A 59 8.18 -3.70 2.42
N PRO A 60 8.68 -2.71 3.19
CA PRO A 60 7.99 -2.23 4.38
C PRO A 60 6.48 -1.98 4.20
N VAL A 61 5.72 -2.47 5.17
CA VAL A 61 4.26 -2.27 5.27
C VAL A 61 3.98 -1.48 6.54
N GLY A 62 3.89 -0.16 6.38
CA GLY A 62 3.47 0.76 7.43
C GLY A 62 4.36 0.80 8.68
N ALA A 63 3.80 1.44 9.71
CA ALA A 63 4.40 1.55 11.03
C ALA A 63 4.29 0.25 11.82
N ASP A 64 5.13 0.13 12.85
CA ASP A 64 5.09 -1.01 13.76
C ASP A 64 3.91 -0.91 14.71
N VAL A 65 2.97 -1.84 14.59
CA VAL A 65 1.78 -1.90 15.45
C VAL A 65 2.11 -2.00 16.94
N ARG A 66 3.30 -2.50 17.29
CA ARG A 66 3.78 -2.58 18.68
C ARG A 66 4.12 -1.21 19.27
N GLU A 67 4.32 -0.21 18.42
CA GLU A 67 4.60 1.17 18.83
C GLU A 67 3.31 2.01 18.97
N PHE A 68 2.15 1.46 18.63
CA PHE A 68 0.90 2.22 18.68
C PHE A 68 0.50 2.50 20.13
N GLY A 69 0.15 3.75 20.43
CA GLY A 69 -0.14 4.21 21.79
C GLY A 69 1.10 4.49 22.64
N LEU A 70 2.31 4.26 22.11
CA LEU A 70 3.55 4.66 22.76
C LEU A 70 4.01 6.06 22.28
N VAL A 71 4.85 6.70 23.08
CA VAL A 71 5.49 7.96 22.70
C VAL A 71 6.41 7.72 21.49
N PRO A 72 6.19 8.40 20.34
CA PRO A 72 7.00 8.22 19.15
C PRO A 72 8.49 8.52 19.40
N GLN A 73 9.36 7.61 18.96
CA GLN A 73 10.80 7.74 19.15
C GLN A 73 11.52 8.23 17.88
N PRO A 74 12.51 9.13 18.00
CA PRO A 74 13.28 9.61 16.86
C PRO A 74 14.27 8.55 16.32
N PRO A 75 14.63 8.60 15.02
CA PRO A 75 14.07 9.50 14.02
C PRO A 75 12.64 9.10 13.67
N LEU A 76 11.76 10.09 13.54
CA LEU A 76 10.43 9.87 12.99
C LEU A 76 10.54 9.57 11.49
N LEU A 77 9.50 8.94 10.93
CA LEU A 77 9.49 8.60 9.51
C LEU A 77 9.69 9.81 8.57
N PRO A 78 9.10 11.00 8.82
CA PRO A 78 9.34 12.19 7.99
C PRO A 78 10.82 12.54 7.88
N ALA A 79 11.52 12.58 9.03
CA ALA A 79 12.95 12.88 9.06
C ALA A 79 13.80 11.86 8.28
N LEU A 80 13.39 10.57 8.29
CA LEU A 80 14.04 9.55 7.46
C LEU A 80 13.78 9.77 5.96
N CYS A 81 12.54 10.08 5.58
CA CYS A 81 12.20 10.40 4.19
C CYS A 81 12.98 11.63 3.71
N ASP A 82 13.00 12.70 4.50
CA ASP A 82 13.72 13.93 4.15
C ASP A 82 15.23 13.68 4.03
N ARG A 83 15.79 12.83 4.89
CA ARG A 83 17.20 12.44 4.82
C ARG A 83 17.53 11.64 3.55
N ILE A 84 16.64 10.74 3.12
CA ILE A 84 16.80 9.96 1.89
C ILE A 84 16.72 10.90 0.67
N GLU A 85 15.72 11.77 0.62
CA GLU A 85 15.51 12.71 -0.49
C GLU A 85 16.60 13.78 -0.58
N ALA A 86 17.20 14.16 0.55
CA ALA A 86 18.31 15.12 0.59
C ALA A 86 19.66 14.52 0.15
N ALA A 87 19.76 13.20 -0.05
CA ALA A 87 21.02 12.58 -0.44
C ALA A 87 21.55 13.15 -1.77
N GLN A 88 22.83 13.51 -1.81
CA GLN A 88 23.49 14.04 -3.01
C GLN A 88 23.86 12.96 -4.03
N LYS A 89 23.75 11.68 -3.65
CA LYS A 89 23.96 10.53 -4.52
C LYS A 89 22.62 9.96 -5.00
N PRO A 90 22.52 9.44 -6.24
CA PRO A 90 21.32 8.74 -6.70
C PRO A 90 20.89 7.63 -5.74
N VAL A 91 19.60 7.59 -5.41
CA VAL A 91 18.98 6.57 -4.55
C VAL A 91 17.93 5.84 -5.36
N VAL A 92 18.19 4.57 -5.65
CA VAL A 92 17.25 3.66 -6.32
C VAL A 92 16.55 2.81 -5.27
N VAL A 93 15.22 2.79 -5.30
CA VAL A 93 14.41 1.95 -4.41
C VAL A 93 13.88 0.76 -5.19
N ALA A 94 14.20 -0.45 -4.73
CA ALA A 94 13.78 -1.70 -5.33
C ALA A 94 12.61 -2.31 -4.53
N ILE A 95 11.45 -2.40 -5.16
CA ILE A 95 10.16 -2.69 -4.51
C ILE A 95 9.65 -4.08 -4.91
N HIS A 96 9.50 -4.99 -3.95
CA HIS A 96 8.84 -6.29 -4.14
C HIS A 96 7.72 -6.52 -3.13
N GLY A 97 6.79 -7.42 -3.43
CA GLY A 97 5.63 -7.67 -2.59
C GLY A 97 4.81 -6.38 -2.37
N ASN A 98 4.48 -6.04 -1.13
CA ASN A 98 3.74 -4.83 -0.83
C ASN A 98 4.67 -3.68 -0.41
N ALA A 99 4.42 -2.46 -0.88
CA ALA A 99 4.96 -1.23 -0.32
C ALA A 99 3.78 -0.36 0.09
N LEU A 100 3.45 -0.36 1.38
CA LEU A 100 2.22 0.27 1.88
C LEU A 100 2.53 1.31 2.95
N GLY A 101 1.77 2.41 2.89
CA GLY A 101 1.87 3.53 3.81
C GLY A 101 3.29 4.06 3.89
N GLY A 102 3.85 4.10 5.10
CA GLY A 102 5.23 4.55 5.31
C GLY A 102 6.30 3.83 4.47
N GLY A 103 6.06 2.59 4.03
CA GLY A 103 6.96 1.93 3.08
C GLY A 103 6.94 2.54 1.69
N LEU A 104 5.76 2.92 1.19
CA LEU A 104 5.65 3.68 -0.04
C LEU A 104 6.21 5.10 0.13
N GLU A 105 6.04 5.73 1.31
CA GLU A 105 6.64 7.05 1.58
C GLU A 105 8.18 7.02 1.53
N ILE A 106 8.82 5.95 2.04
CA ILE A 106 10.27 5.71 1.85
C ILE A 106 10.61 5.56 0.36
N ALA A 107 9.80 4.85 -0.41
CA ALA A 107 10.04 4.68 -1.85
C ALA A 107 9.90 6.01 -2.62
N LEU A 108 8.93 6.84 -2.23
CA LEU A 108 8.71 8.17 -2.78
C LEU A 108 9.83 9.14 -2.41
N ALA A 109 10.47 8.99 -1.25
CA ALA A 109 11.65 9.77 -0.87
C ALA A 109 12.89 9.41 -1.70
N GLY A 110 12.96 8.20 -2.26
CA GLY A 110 14.01 7.83 -3.21
C GLY A 110 13.99 8.66 -4.50
N HIS A 111 15.11 8.68 -5.21
CA HIS A 111 15.23 9.42 -6.47
C HIS A 111 14.65 8.64 -7.68
N TYR A 112 14.73 7.32 -7.59
CA TYR A 112 14.38 6.38 -8.64
C TYR A 112 13.70 5.14 -8.03
N ARG A 113 12.73 4.56 -8.73
CA ARG A 113 11.93 3.44 -8.25
C ARG A 113 11.79 2.36 -9.32
N ILE A 114 12.22 1.15 -8.99
CA ILE A 114 12.02 -0.06 -9.79
C ILE A 114 11.22 -1.07 -8.98
N ALA A 115 10.22 -1.70 -9.58
CA ALA A 115 9.34 -2.65 -8.89
C ALA A 115 9.30 -4.01 -9.57
N ASP A 116 9.15 -5.07 -8.79
CA ASP A 116 8.73 -6.39 -9.26
C ASP A 116 7.34 -6.30 -9.94
N ALA A 117 7.11 -7.08 -10.99
CA ALA A 117 5.87 -7.05 -11.77
C ALA A 117 4.61 -7.38 -10.93
N ARG A 118 4.76 -8.12 -9.82
CA ARG A 118 3.69 -8.49 -8.90
C ARG A 118 3.57 -7.53 -7.72
N ALA A 119 4.41 -6.51 -7.62
CA ALA A 119 4.37 -5.58 -6.51
C ALA A 119 3.01 -4.87 -6.42
N ARG A 120 2.67 -4.44 -5.19
CA ARG A 120 1.46 -3.70 -4.84
C ARG A 120 1.84 -2.47 -4.03
N LEU A 121 1.41 -1.30 -4.47
CA LEU A 121 1.81 -0.02 -3.90
C LEU A 121 0.58 0.76 -3.45
N GLY A 122 0.58 1.32 -2.24
CA GLY A 122 -0.58 2.07 -1.76
C GLY A 122 -0.33 2.87 -0.49
N LEU A 123 -1.25 3.79 -0.21
CA LEU A 123 -1.29 4.63 0.99
C LEU A 123 -2.63 4.36 1.74
N PRO A 124 -2.70 3.29 2.54
CA PRO A 124 -3.94 2.81 3.16
C PRO A 124 -4.31 3.52 4.47
N GLU A 125 -3.63 4.61 4.83
CA GLU A 125 -3.79 5.33 6.10
C GLU A 125 -5.24 5.72 6.42
N VAL A 126 -6.04 6.04 5.40
CA VAL A 126 -7.46 6.41 5.56
C VAL A 126 -8.27 5.32 6.24
N LEU A 127 -7.89 4.05 6.06
CA LEU A 127 -8.55 2.89 6.69
C LEU A 127 -8.34 2.85 8.20
N LEU A 128 -7.36 3.60 8.72
CA LEU A 128 -7.07 3.78 10.14
C LEU A 128 -7.51 5.16 10.65
N GLY A 129 -8.28 5.91 9.85
CA GLY A 129 -8.76 7.25 10.19
C GLY A 129 -7.67 8.31 10.19
N ILE A 130 -6.54 8.06 9.51
CA ILE A 130 -5.43 9.01 9.40
C ILE A 130 -5.08 9.23 7.91
N LEU A 131 -4.10 10.07 7.64
CA LEU A 131 -3.57 10.34 6.30
C LEU A 131 -2.09 9.97 6.24
N PRO A 132 -1.48 9.88 5.04
CA PRO A 132 -0.03 9.79 4.93
C PRO A 132 0.63 10.95 5.67
N GLY A 133 1.68 10.67 6.43
CA GLY A 133 2.25 11.62 7.40
C GLY A 133 3.75 11.81 7.31
N ALA A 134 4.39 11.26 6.27
CA ALA A 134 5.82 11.39 5.97
C ALA A 134 6.07 11.79 4.50
N GLY A 135 5.23 12.70 4.01
CA GLY A 135 5.27 13.36 2.71
C GLY A 135 4.50 12.63 1.61
N GLY A 136 3.72 11.60 1.92
CA GLY A 136 2.91 10.89 0.94
C GLY A 136 1.91 11.79 0.20
N THR A 137 1.25 12.71 0.90
CA THR A 137 0.30 13.67 0.29
C THR A 137 0.98 14.74 -0.54
N GLN A 138 2.29 14.93 -0.36
CA GLN A 138 3.09 15.95 -1.05
C GLN A 138 3.85 15.39 -2.25
N ARG A 139 4.48 14.22 -2.11
CA ARG A 139 5.31 13.58 -3.15
C ARG A 139 4.46 12.87 -4.20
N THR A 140 3.39 12.19 -3.80
CA THR A 140 2.54 11.44 -4.74
C THR A 140 1.93 12.33 -5.83
N PRO A 141 1.22 13.43 -5.51
CA PRO A 141 0.59 14.23 -6.57
C PRO A 141 1.60 15.00 -7.44
N ARG A 142 2.83 15.26 -6.97
CA ARG A 142 3.91 15.81 -7.80
C ARG A 142 4.33 14.87 -8.93
N LEU A 143 4.20 13.57 -8.69
CA LEU A 143 4.53 12.52 -9.65
C LEU A 143 3.33 12.17 -10.54
N THR A 144 2.15 12.02 -9.94
CA THR A 144 0.99 11.36 -10.59
C THR A 144 -0.19 12.28 -10.87
N GLY A 145 -0.19 13.49 -10.30
CA GLY A 145 -1.32 14.43 -10.32
C GLY A 145 -2.39 14.13 -9.27
N ALA A 146 -3.38 15.02 -9.15
CA ALA A 146 -4.39 14.96 -8.09
C ALA A 146 -5.26 13.69 -8.15
N ARG A 147 -5.81 13.33 -9.32
CA ARG A 147 -6.77 12.21 -9.41
C ARG A 147 -6.16 10.87 -8.95
N PRO A 148 -5.02 10.40 -9.50
CA PRO A 148 -4.47 9.11 -9.07
C PRO A 148 -4.01 9.13 -7.60
N ALA A 149 -3.47 10.26 -7.12
CA ALA A 149 -3.07 10.41 -5.72
C ALA A 149 -4.27 10.30 -4.77
N LEU A 150 -5.37 11.02 -5.06
CA LEU A 150 -6.60 11.00 -4.27
C LEU A 150 -7.28 9.63 -4.33
N ASP A 151 -7.36 9.00 -5.50
CA ASP A 151 -7.97 7.68 -5.65
C ASP A 151 -7.23 6.63 -4.81
N MET A 152 -5.90 6.68 -4.78
CA MET A 152 -5.08 5.80 -3.95
C MET A 152 -5.31 6.05 -2.45
N MET A 153 -5.17 7.30 -2.00
CA MET A 153 -5.20 7.64 -0.58
C MET A 153 -6.60 7.53 0.02
N LEU A 154 -7.66 7.87 -0.72
CA LEU A 154 -9.04 7.87 -0.22
C LEU A 154 -9.70 6.49 -0.28
N SER A 155 -9.28 5.63 -1.21
CA SER A 155 -9.74 4.23 -1.22
C SER A 155 -8.94 3.35 -0.26
N GLY A 156 -7.70 3.73 0.03
CA GLY A 156 -6.73 2.92 0.74
C GLY A 156 -6.36 1.61 0.03
N LYS A 157 -6.76 1.44 -1.24
CA LYS A 157 -6.51 0.22 -2.02
C LYS A 157 -5.17 0.31 -2.73
N PRO A 158 -4.33 -0.72 -2.65
CA PRO A 158 -3.08 -0.74 -3.39
C PRO A 158 -3.32 -0.94 -4.89
N ILE A 159 -2.45 -0.33 -5.70
CA ILE A 159 -2.43 -0.47 -7.16
C ILE A 159 -1.34 -1.46 -7.59
N SER A 160 -1.46 -2.00 -8.82
CA SER A 160 -0.43 -2.88 -9.39
C SER A 160 0.81 -2.10 -9.84
N ALA A 161 1.94 -2.81 -10.02
CA ALA A 161 3.15 -2.24 -10.60
C ALA A 161 2.89 -1.63 -11.99
N GLN A 162 2.05 -2.25 -12.82
CA GLN A 162 1.70 -1.75 -14.15
C GLN A 162 0.92 -0.43 -14.07
N GLN A 163 -0.04 -0.33 -13.14
CA GLN A 163 -0.76 0.92 -12.89
C GLN A 163 0.20 1.99 -12.35
N ALA A 164 1.08 1.63 -11.41
CA ALA A 164 2.06 2.53 -10.83
C ALA A 164 3.03 3.10 -11.88
N LEU A 165 3.48 2.28 -12.84
CA LEU A 165 4.30 2.73 -13.96
C LEU A 165 3.54 3.69 -14.86
N LYS A 166 2.29 3.35 -15.21
CA LYS A 166 1.44 4.17 -16.08
C LYS A 166 1.20 5.58 -15.53
N ILE A 167 1.04 5.71 -14.22
CA ILE A 167 0.79 7.00 -13.56
C ILE A 167 2.08 7.72 -13.14
N GLY A 168 3.26 7.18 -13.42
CA GLY A 168 4.55 7.80 -13.07
C GLY A 168 4.97 7.64 -11.60
N LEU A 169 4.34 6.76 -10.84
CA LEU A 169 4.70 6.49 -9.44
C LEU A 169 6.02 5.70 -9.33
N ILE A 170 6.28 4.82 -10.30
CA ILE A 170 7.55 4.10 -10.47
C ILE A 170 8.11 4.33 -11.87
N ASP A 171 9.40 4.07 -12.06
CA ASP A 171 10.09 4.31 -13.32
C ASP A 171 10.24 3.07 -14.19
N ARG A 172 10.39 1.91 -13.55
CA ARG A 172 10.67 0.63 -14.22
C ARG A 172 9.95 -0.51 -13.51
N ILE A 173 9.53 -1.49 -14.31
CA ILE A 173 9.13 -2.80 -13.82
C ILE A 173 10.26 -3.76 -14.16
N SER A 174 10.68 -4.55 -13.18
CA SER A 174 11.72 -5.54 -13.35
C SER A 174 11.25 -6.70 -14.23
N GLY A 175 12.12 -7.17 -15.12
CA GLY A 175 11.83 -8.28 -16.03
C GLY A 175 12.15 -9.64 -15.42
N ASP A 176 13.13 -9.71 -14.52
CA ASP A 176 13.61 -10.94 -13.89
C ASP A 176 14.08 -10.68 -12.45
N ASP A 177 15.39 -10.54 -12.23
CA ASP A 177 15.98 -10.39 -10.90
C ASP A 177 16.04 -8.92 -10.48
N LEU A 178 14.99 -8.47 -9.79
CA LEU A 178 14.85 -7.10 -9.26
C LEU A 178 16.11 -6.60 -8.53
N ALA A 179 16.78 -7.46 -7.77
CA ALA A 179 17.95 -7.04 -7.00
C ALA A 179 19.15 -6.73 -7.90
N LYS A 180 19.39 -7.59 -8.91
CA LYS A 180 20.44 -7.37 -9.90
C LYS A 180 20.12 -6.16 -10.76
N GLU A 181 18.89 -6.06 -11.25
CA GLU A 181 18.45 -4.95 -12.12
C GLU A 181 18.52 -3.60 -11.40
N ALA A 182 18.07 -3.51 -10.14
CA ALA A 182 18.19 -2.29 -9.35
C ALA A 182 19.65 -1.87 -9.11
N THR A 183 20.53 -2.85 -8.85
CA THR A 183 21.97 -2.60 -8.65
C THR A 183 22.65 -2.16 -9.94
N ALA A 184 22.32 -2.80 -11.06
CA ALA A 184 22.82 -2.43 -12.38
C ALA A 184 22.36 -1.02 -12.75
N TRP A 185 21.08 -0.71 -12.54
CA TRP A 185 20.54 0.61 -12.84
C TRP A 185 21.15 1.71 -11.97
N ALA A 186 21.36 1.46 -10.67
CA ALA A 186 22.07 2.40 -9.80
C ALA A 186 23.51 2.65 -10.26
N HIS A 187 24.20 1.60 -10.75
CA HIS A 187 25.53 1.73 -11.32
C HIS A 187 25.53 2.56 -12.61
N GLU A 188 24.59 2.30 -13.52
CA GLU A 188 24.42 3.08 -14.76
C GLU A 188 24.18 4.57 -14.48
N LEU A 189 23.31 4.87 -13.52
CA LEU A 189 23.05 6.26 -13.09
C LEU A 189 24.32 6.93 -12.54
N ALA A 190 25.11 6.19 -11.76
CA ALA A 190 26.38 6.70 -11.24
C ALA A 190 27.41 6.96 -12.34
N GLU A 191 27.57 6.04 -13.31
CA GLU A 191 28.49 6.19 -14.45
C GLU A 191 28.08 7.34 -15.36
N ALA A 192 26.77 7.53 -15.57
CA ALA A 192 26.23 8.62 -16.38
C ALA A 192 26.29 9.98 -15.66
N GLY A 193 26.71 10.05 -14.39
CA GLY A 193 26.65 11.28 -13.59
C GLY A 193 25.23 11.80 -13.40
N ALA A 194 24.23 10.91 -13.42
CA ALA A 194 22.82 11.29 -13.31
C ALA A 194 22.56 11.96 -11.95
N PRO A 195 21.87 13.11 -11.92
CA PRO A 195 21.63 13.83 -10.68
C PRO A 195 20.55 13.12 -9.83
N PRO A 196 20.53 13.33 -8.51
CA PRO A 196 19.37 13.04 -7.68
C PRO A 196 18.08 13.65 -8.25
N ARG A 197 17.11 12.82 -8.62
CA ARG A 197 15.77 13.26 -9.07
C ARG A 197 14.78 13.22 -7.92
N ARG A 198 14.83 14.24 -7.05
CA ARG A 198 13.99 14.35 -5.86
C ARG A 198 12.51 14.49 -6.22
N SER A 199 11.64 13.79 -5.51
CA SER A 199 10.19 13.83 -5.74
C SER A 199 9.60 15.21 -5.42
N ARG A 200 10.16 15.91 -4.42
CA ARG A 200 9.78 17.30 -4.07
C ARG A 200 9.95 18.31 -5.21
N ASP A 201 10.89 18.06 -6.11
CA ASP A 201 11.21 18.94 -7.23
C ASP A 201 10.43 18.56 -8.50
N GLN A 202 9.74 17.42 -8.51
CA GLN A 202 8.94 17.00 -9.67
C GLN A 202 7.71 17.89 -9.84
N ARG A 203 7.35 18.13 -11.10
CA ARG A 203 6.21 18.94 -11.51
C ARG A 203 5.33 18.26 -12.56
N VAL A 204 5.64 17.01 -12.94
CA VAL A 204 4.90 16.25 -13.97
C VAL A 204 3.41 16.16 -13.62
N GLY A 205 3.09 15.84 -12.36
CA GLY A 205 1.72 15.78 -11.89
C GLY A 205 1.00 17.12 -11.79
N PHE A 206 1.71 18.24 -11.97
CA PHE A 206 1.18 19.60 -11.96
C PHE A 206 1.14 20.23 -13.36
N ALA A 207 1.31 19.43 -14.42
CA ALA A 207 1.32 19.93 -15.80
C ALA A 207 0.00 20.61 -16.22
N ASP A 208 -1.11 20.25 -15.59
CA ASP A 208 -2.43 20.85 -15.81
C ASP A 208 -3.05 21.31 -14.46
N PRO A 209 -2.76 22.54 -14.02
CA PRO A 209 -3.26 23.07 -12.74
C PRO A 209 -4.79 23.16 -12.67
N ASP A 210 -5.47 23.46 -13.79
CA ASP A 210 -6.93 23.58 -13.82
C ASP A 210 -7.60 22.22 -13.63
N ALA A 211 -7.11 21.18 -14.33
CA ALA A 211 -7.59 19.81 -14.11
C ALA A 211 -7.26 19.31 -12.69
N TYR A 212 -6.13 19.73 -12.14
CA TYR A 212 -5.74 19.41 -10.77
C TYR A 212 -6.71 19.99 -9.74
N LEU A 213 -6.98 21.31 -9.81
CA LEU A 213 -7.91 22.00 -8.90
C LEU A 213 -9.35 21.52 -9.08
N LYS A 214 -9.75 21.22 -10.33
CA LYS A 214 -11.05 20.60 -10.59
C LYS A 214 -11.17 19.25 -9.90
N ALA A 215 -10.13 18.41 -9.95
CA ALA A 215 -10.13 17.11 -9.30
C ALA A 215 -10.19 17.21 -7.77
N THR A 216 -9.48 18.16 -7.14
CA THR A 216 -9.56 18.37 -5.69
C THR A 216 -10.95 18.89 -5.29
N ALA A 217 -11.52 19.82 -6.06
CA ALA A 217 -12.87 20.36 -5.82
C ALA A 217 -13.97 19.29 -5.95
N GLU A 218 -13.95 18.49 -7.02
CA GLU A 218 -14.88 17.36 -7.21
C GLU A 218 -14.79 16.38 -6.04
N ARG A 219 -13.56 16.04 -5.61
CA ARG A 219 -13.37 15.09 -4.53
C ARG A 219 -13.83 15.65 -3.19
N ARG A 220 -13.54 16.92 -2.90
CA ARG A 220 -14.07 17.65 -1.73
C ARG A 220 -15.60 17.61 -1.70
N GLN A 221 -16.25 17.90 -2.83
CA GLN A 221 -17.71 17.86 -2.92
C GLN A 221 -18.27 16.46 -2.63
N SER A 222 -17.63 15.41 -3.15
CA SER A 222 -18.05 14.03 -2.90
C SER A 222 -17.96 13.59 -1.42
N LEU A 223 -17.22 14.34 -0.60
CA LEU A 223 -16.97 14.04 0.81
C LEU A 223 -17.81 14.89 1.78
N GLN A 224 -18.72 15.75 1.30
CA GLN A 224 -19.50 16.67 2.14
C GLN A 224 -20.29 15.98 3.27
N ASN A 225 -20.70 14.74 3.06
CA ASN A 225 -21.44 13.94 4.04
C ASN A 225 -20.56 12.91 4.78
N ASN A 226 -19.24 12.92 4.57
CA ASN A 226 -18.33 12.00 5.23
C ASN A 226 -18.05 12.50 6.65
N ARG A 227 -18.28 11.63 7.64
CA ARG A 227 -18.08 11.94 9.06
C ARG A 227 -16.64 11.74 9.52
N LEU A 228 -15.81 11.06 8.72
CA LEU A 228 -14.41 10.84 9.05
C LEU A 228 -13.60 12.10 8.69
N PRO A 229 -12.73 12.61 9.60
CA PRO A 229 -11.89 13.77 9.32
C PRO A 229 -10.85 13.52 8.22
N ALA A 230 -10.20 12.34 8.24
CA ALA A 230 -9.05 12.05 7.38
C ALA A 230 -9.29 12.23 5.87
N PRO A 231 -10.40 11.76 5.27
CA PRO A 231 -10.70 11.99 3.85
C PRO A 231 -10.65 13.46 3.43
N ALA A 232 -11.24 14.38 4.21
CA ALA A 232 -11.21 15.81 3.89
C ALA A 232 -9.79 16.38 4.01
N ARG A 233 -9.08 16.01 5.08
CA ARG A 233 -7.67 16.39 5.30
C ARG A 233 -6.73 15.92 4.19
N ILE A 234 -6.96 14.73 3.64
CA ILE A 234 -6.21 14.21 2.47
C ILE A 234 -6.40 15.14 1.26
N VAL A 235 -7.65 15.53 0.97
CA VAL A 235 -7.93 16.45 -0.16
C VAL A 235 -7.27 17.81 0.06
N GLU A 236 -7.34 18.36 1.27
CA GLU A 236 -6.67 19.62 1.65
C GLU A 236 -5.16 19.54 1.43
N CYS A 237 -4.50 18.47 1.90
CA CYS A 237 -3.05 18.33 1.78
C CYS A 237 -2.61 18.13 0.31
N VAL A 238 -3.39 17.38 -0.48
CA VAL A 238 -3.13 17.22 -1.92
C VAL A 238 -3.36 18.53 -2.67
N GLU A 239 -4.38 19.32 -2.34
CA GLU A 239 -4.56 20.64 -2.94
C GLU A 239 -3.40 21.58 -2.59
N ALA A 240 -2.98 21.59 -1.31
CA ALA A 240 -1.84 22.36 -0.84
C ALA A 240 -0.53 22.00 -1.56
N ALA A 241 -0.37 20.76 -2.02
CA ALA A 241 0.81 20.32 -2.76
C ALA A 241 1.03 21.14 -4.05
N LEU A 242 -0.04 21.60 -4.71
CA LEU A 242 0.02 22.49 -5.88
C LEU A 242 0.18 23.96 -5.47
N LEU A 243 -0.54 24.39 -4.44
CA LEU A 243 -0.70 25.80 -4.08
C LEU A 243 0.43 26.37 -3.21
N THR A 244 1.24 25.52 -2.58
CA THR A 244 2.22 25.95 -1.58
C THR A 244 3.63 25.40 -1.87
N PRO A 245 4.69 26.05 -1.36
CA PRO A 245 6.02 25.47 -1.33
C PRO A 245 6.01 24.10 -0.64
N PHE A 246 6.91 23.19 -1.05
CA PHE A 246 6.92 21.80 -0.56
C PHE A 246 7.00 21.73 0.97
N ASP A 247 7.88 22.51 1.60
CA ASP A 247 8.07 22.47 3.06
C ASP A 247 6.83 23.00 3.81
N THR A 248 6.10 23.97 3.23
CA THR A 248 4.81 24.43 3.77
C THR A 248 3.77 23.32 3.67
N GLY A 249 3.65 22.67 2.51
CA GLY A 249 2.74 21.53 2.33
C GLY A 249 3.07 20.35 3.25
N LEU A 250 4.35 20.07 3.50
CA LEU A 250 4.78 19.02 4.43
C LEU A 250 4.43 19.37 5.88
N ALA A 251 4.59 20.64 6.28
CA ALA A 251 4.16 21.09 7.60
C ALA A 251 2.63 21.00 7.78
N MET A 252 1.85 21.34 6.74
CA MET A 252 0.40 21.17 6.73
C MET A 252 -0.01 19.69 6.84
N GLU A 253 0.63 18.81 6.08
CA GLU A 253 0.42 17.37 6.19
C GLU A 253 0.70 16.88 7.61
N ARG A 254 1.80 17.33 8.22
CA ARG A 254 2.18 16.94 9.57
C ARG A 254 1.15 17.37 10.61
N ALA A 255 0.68 18.62 10.55
CA ALA A 255 -0.36 19.12 11.44
C ALA A 255 -1.68 18.35 11.26
N ALA A 256 -2.12 18.14 10.02
CA ALA A 256 -3.32 17.38 9.72
C ALA A 256 -3.22 15.92 10.19
N PHE A 257 -2.04 15.30 10.08
CA PHE A 257 -1.77 13.96 10.59
C PHE A 257 -1.94 13.90 12.11
N GLU A 258 -1.39 14.87 12.84
CA GLU A 258 -1.48 14.94 14.30
C GLU A 258 -2.92 15.15 14.79
N ASP A 259 -3.68 16.02 14.11
CA ASP A 259 -5.11 16.20 14.35
C ASP A 259 -5.88 14.88 14.16
N CYS A 260 -5.62 14.14 13.07
CA CYS A 260 -6.34 12.90 12.80
C CYS A 260 -5.94 11.78 13.77
N VAL A 261 -4.65 11.68 14.15
CA VAL A 261 -4.18 10.63 15.07
C VAL A 261 -4.90 10.72 16.42
N THR A 262 -5.16 11.93 16.89
CA THR A 262 -5.80 12.21 18.19
C THR A 262 -7.33 12.16 18.16
N SER A 263 -7.95 11.96 16.99
CA SER A 263 -9.41 11.91 16.85
C SER A 263 -10.03 10.60 17.34
N ASP A 264 -11.27 10.69 17.82
CA ASP A 264 -12.06 9.53 18.27
C ASP A 264 -12.34 8.54 17.14
N GLU A 265 -12.58 9.04 15.92
CA GLU A 265 -12.81 8.21 14.74
C GLU A 265 -11.58 7.38 14.39
N ALA A 266 -10.40 7.97 14.45
CA ALA A 266 -9.15 7.26 14.21
C ALA A 266 -8.88 6.24 15.32
N ALA A 267 -9.18 6.58 16.58
CA ALA A 267 -9.11 5.62 17.69
C ALA A 267 -10.07 4.43 17.46
N ALA A 268 -11.31 4.68 17.04
CA ALA A 268 -12.31 3.65 16.75
C ALA A 268 -11.91 2.76 15.56
N LEU A 269 -11.40 3.35 14.46
CA LEU A 269 -10.94 2.59 13.29
C LEU A 269 -9.72 1.73 13.60
N ARG A 270 -8.75 2.25 14.36
CA ARG A 270 -7.62 1.46 14.86
C ARG A 270 -8.09 0.31 15.76
N HIS A 271 -9.05 0.57 16.65
CA HIS A 271 -9.64 -0.48 17.49
C HIS A 271 -10.26 -1.60 16.62
N ALA A 272 -11.10 -1.25 15.65
CA ALA A 272 -11.71 -2.22 14.73
C ALA A 272 -10.65 -3.04 13.96
N PHE A 273 -9.62 -2.37 13.43
CA PHE A 273 -8.52 -3.02 12.72
C PHE A 273 -7.77 -4.07 13.55
N PHE A 274 -7.55 -3.79 14.84
CA PHE A 274 -6.90 -4.74 15.75
C PHE A 274 -7.87 -5.82 16.22
N ALA A 275 -9.12 -5.47 16.53
CA ALA A 275 -10.15 -6.40 16.93
C ALA A 275 -10.30 -7.53 15.89
N GLU A 276 -10.42 -7.18 14.60
CA GLU A 276 -10.53 -8.15 13.50
C GLU A 276 -9.34 -9.13 13.45
N ARG A 277 -8.12 -8.67 13.75
CA ARG A 277 -6.92 -9.51 13.81
C ARG A 277 -6.82 -10.38 15.06
N LEU A 278 -7.47 -9.97 16.14
CA LEU A 278 -7.51 -10.73 17.39
C LEU A 278 -8.53 -11.86 17.33
N VAL A 279 -9.59 -11.75 16.52
CA VAL A 279 -10.64 -12.80 16.39
C VAL A 279 -10.05 -14.16 16.02
N GLY A 280 -8.98 -14.21 15.22
CA GLY A 280 -8.31 -15.48 14.87
C GLY A 280 -7.36 -16.04 15.94
N LYS A 281 -7.11 -15.30 17.02
CA LYS A 281 -6.17 -15.68 18.09
C LYS A 281 -6.91 -16.17 19.32
N VAL A 282 -7.60 -17.31 19.17
CA VAL A 282 -8.34 -17.96 20.24
C VAL A 282 -7.43 -19.06 20.84
N PRO A 283 -7.07 -19.02 22.14
CA PRO A 283 -6.15 -19.99 22.75
C PRO A 283 -6.54 -21.46 22.52
N GLU A 284 -7.83 -21.74 22.47
CA GLU A 284 -8.40 -23.06 22.21
C GLU A 284 -8.04 -23.60 20.81
N LEU A 285 -7.82 -22.71 19.83
CA LEU A 285 -7.41 -23.08 18.47
C LEU A 285 -5.94 -23.50 18.39
N GLU A 286 -5.09 -23.14 19.36
CA GLU A 286 -3.67 -23.57 19.36
C GLU A 286 -3.52 -25.09 19.56
N ARG A 287 -4.53 -25.72 20.17
CA ARG A 287 -4.54 -27.16 20.49
C ARG A 287 -5.48 -27.96 19.60
N ALA A 288 -6.28 -27.29 18.77
CA ALA A 288 -7.28 -27.91 17.92
C ALA A 288 -6.77 -27.99 16.48
N THR A 289 -6.93 -29.15 15.85
CA THR A 289 -6.74 -29.29 14.39
C THR A 289 -8.10 -29.18 13.73
N ALA A 290 -8.27 -28.20 12.85
CA ALA A 290 -9.48 -28.09 12.04
C ALA A 290 -9.59 -29.31 11.12
N ARG A 291 -10.81 -29.79 10.91
CA ARG A 291 -11.06 -30.82 9.88
C ARG A 291 -11.02 -30.15 8.52
N ASP A 292 -10.44 -30.83 7.55
CA ASP A 292 -10.56 -30.42 6.15
C ASP A 292 -12.03 -30.53 5.72
N VAL A 293 -12.53 -29.48 5.09
CA VAL A 293 -13.89 -29.39 4.59
C VAL A 293 -13.79 -29.05 3.12
N ASP A 294 -14.11 -30.02 2.26
CA ASP A 294 -14.14 -29.83 0.80
C ASP A 294 -15.58 -29.73 0.27
N GLN A 295 -16.57 -30.17 1.06
CA GLN A 295 -17.98 -30.22 0.70
C GLN A 295 -18.88 -29.65 1.80
N VAL A 296 -19.91 -28.91 1.40
CA VAL A 296 -20.88 -28.26 2.29
C VAL A 296 -22.31 -28.54 1.84
N GLY A 297 -23.14 -29.08 2.73
CA GLY A 297 -24.59 -29.18 2.51
C GLY A 297 -25.29 -27.91 2.99
N VAL A 298 -26.11 -27.30 2.13
CA VAL A 298 -26.93 -26.12 2.47
C VAL A 298 -28.41 -26.52 2.38
N VAL A 299 -29.10 -26.51 3.52
CA VAL A 299 -30.53 -26.84 3.61
C VAL A 299 -31.36 -25.56 3.49
N GLY A 300 -32.18 -25.50 2.44
CA GLY A 300 -32.95 -24.34 2.03
C GLY A 300 -32.25 -23.52 0.95
N ALA A 301 -32.96 -23.21 -0.13
CA ALA A 301 -32.45 -22.48 -1.30
C ALA A 301 -33.05 -21.06 -1.42
N GLY A 302 -33.66 -20.57 -0.34
CA GLY A 302 -34.13 -19.20 -0.21
C GLY A 302 -33.00 -18.16 -0.22
N LEU A 303 -33.32 -16.93 0.17
CA LEU A 303 -32.36 -15.81 0.12
C LEU A 303 -31.07 -16.09 0.90
N MET A 304 -31.19 -16.62 2.12
CA MET A 304 -30.03 -16.94 2.98
C MET A 304 -29.23 -18.12 2.45
N GLY A 305 -29.90 -19.20 2.04
CA GLY A 305 -29.24 -20.40 1.51
C GLY A 305 -28.45 -20.12 0.23
N ALA A 306 -29.02 -19.35 -0.68
CA ALA A 306 -28.30 -18.88 -1.87
C ALA A 306 -27.06 -18.04 -1.51
N GLY A 307 -27.16 -17.18 -0.50
CA GLY A 307 -26.03 -16.40 0.00
C GLY A 307 -24.91 -17.25 0.60
N ILE A 308 -25.27 -18.26 1.41
CA ILE A 308 -24.32 -19.19 2.01
C ILE A 308 -23.64 -20.03 0.91
N ALA A 309 -24.41 -20.56 -0.03
CA ALA A 309 -23.89 -21.33 -1.16
C ALA A 309 -22.86 -20.52 -1.95
N LEU A 310 -23.17 -19.26 -2.29
CA LEU A 310 -22.24 -18.36 -2.99
C LEU A 310 -20.91 -18.19 -2.24
N VAL A 311 -20.95 -17.95 -0.93
CA VAL A 311 -19.73 -17.78 -0.13
C VAL A 311 -18.88 -19.05 -0.11
N CYS A 312 -19.52 -20.23 0.02
CA CYS A 312 -18.82 -21.51 -0.02
C CYS A 312 -18.20 -21.80 -1.39
N LEU A 313 -18.93 -21.57 -2.48
CA LEU A 313 -18.44 -21.76 -3.85
C LEU A 313 -17.28 -20.82 -4.19
N ASP A 314 -17.34 -19.57 -3.70
CA ASP A 314 -16.29 -18.56 -3.82
C ASP A 314 -15.02 -18.94 -3.05
N ALA A 315 -15.18 -19.62 -1.92
CA ALA A 315 -14.08 -20.20 -1.15
C ALA A 315 -13.50 -21.48 -1.78
N GLY A 316 -14.10 -21.99 -2.87
CA GLY A 316 -13.63 -23.18 -3.59
C GLY A 316 -14.25 -24.49 -3.11
N LEU A 317 -15.24 -24.44 -2.22
CA LEU A 317 -15.92 -25.62 -1.69
C LEU A 317 -16.96 -26.15 -2.68
N ALA A 318 -17.18 -27.46 -2.70
CA ALA A 318 -18.34 -28.05 -3.35
C ALA A 318 -19.58 -27.87 -2.46
N VAL A 319 -20.73 -27.55 -3.05
CA VAL A 319 -21.96 -27.25 -2.32
C VAL A 319 -23.08 -28.17 -2.79
N THR A 320 -23.77 -28.84 -1.88
CA THR A 320 -25.02 -29.55 -2.16
C THR A 320 -26.18 -28.74 -1.60
N LEU A 321 -27.03 -28.24 -2.49
CA LEU A 321 -28.21 -27.45 -2.10
C LEU A 321 -29.44 -28.36 -1.99
N VAL A 322 -30.12 -28.32 -0.85
CA VAL A 322 -31.28 -29.17 -0.55
C VAL A 322 -32.52 -28.32 -0.35
N GLU A 323 -33.62 -28.69 -0.99
CA GLU A 323 -34.94 -28.07 -0.80
C GLU A 323 -36.04 -29.10 -0.63
N ARG A 324 -37.19 -28.65 -0.13
CA ARG A 324 -38.37 -29.50 0.10
C ARG A 324 -39.01 -29.99 -1.21
N ASN A 325 -38.86 -29.23 -2.29
CA ASN A 325 -39.45 -29.55 -3.58
C ASN A 325 -38.62 -28.95 -4.74
N GLN A 326 -38.85 -29.49 -5.94
CA GLN A 326 -38.11 -29.13 -7.14
C GLN A 326 -38.25 -27.66 -7.53
N GLU A 327 -39.46 -27.11 -7.43
CA GLU A 327 -39.74 -25.70 -7.77
C GLU A 327 -38.92 -24.73 -6.92
N ALA A 328 -38.83 -24.96 -5.61
CA ALA A 328 -38.03 -24.15 -4.70
C ALA A 328 -36.54 -24.30 -4.99
N LEU A 329 -36.08 -25.50 -5.34
CA LEU A 329 -34.69 -25.75 -5.72
C LEU A 329 -34.31 -24.98 -6.98
N GLU A 330 -35.11 -25.09 -8.04
CA GLU A 330 -34.88 -24.38 -9.31
C GLU A 330 -34.89 -22.85 -9.12
N ALA A 331 -35.83 -22.34 -8.32
CA ALA A 331 -35.86 -20.91 -7.98
C ALA A 331 -34.61 -20.46 -7.22
N GLY A 332 -34.03 -21.33 -6.38
CA GLY A 332 -32.78 -21.08 -5.68
C GLY A 332 -31.56 -21.09 -6.61
N LEU A 333 -31.44 -22.10 -7.47
CA LEU A 333 -30.39 -22.20 -8.48
C LEU A 333 -30.37 -20.99 -9.41
N ALA A 334 -31.53 -20.61 -9.94
CA ALA A 334 -31.67 -19.42 -10.79
C ALA A 334 -31.25 -18.12 -10.07
N ARG A 335 -31.48 -18.03 -8.75
CA ARG A 335 -31.04 -16.88 -7.95
C ARG A 335 -29.52 -16.82 -7.84
N ILE A 336 -28.87 -17.94 -7.57
CA ILE A 336 -27.40 -18.04 -7.49
C ILE A 336 -26.77 -17.66 -8.83
N GLU A 337 -27.27 -18.25 -9.92
CA GLU A 337 -26.81 -17.97 -11.28
C GLU A 337 -26.94 -16.48 -11.63
N LYS A 338 -28.10 -15.87 -11.32
CA LYS A 338 -28.33 -14.43 -11.54
C LYS A 338 -27.37 -13.54 -10.75
N LEU A 339 -26.99 -13.93 -9.53
CA LEU A 339 -26.05 -13.19 -8.70
C LEU A 339 -24.64 -13.24 -9.29
N TYR A 340 -24.19 -14.40 -9.76
CA TYR A 340 -22.90 -14.50 -10.46
C TYR A 340 -22.91 -13.78 -11.81
N ALA A 341 -23.96 -13.93 -12.62
CA ALA A 341 -24.09 -13.21 -13.88
C ALA A 341 -23.97 -11.69 -13.67
N ARG A 342 -24.60 -11.16 -12.60
CA ARG A 342 -24.47 -9.74 -12.23
C ARG A 342 -23.04 -9.36 -11.83
N ALA A 343 -22.30 -10.24 -11.16
CA ALA A 343 -20.89 -10.02 -10.84
C ALA A 343 -20.02 -10.00 -12.10
N VAL A 344 -20.31 -10.87 -13.07
CA VAL A 344 -19.64 -10.88 -14.40
C VAL A 344 -19.91 -9.58 -15.16
N THR A 345 -21.17 -9.14 -15.25
CA THR A 345 -21.51 -7.86 -15.92
C THR A 345 -20.82 -6.66 -15.28
N LYS A 346 -20.57 -6.71 -13.96
CA LYS A 346 -19.83 -5.68 -13.23
C LYS A 346 -18.30 -5.80 -13.33
N GLY A 347 -17.78 -6.81 -14.04
CA GLY A 347 -16.35 -7.07 -14.16
C GLY A 347 -15.70 -7.56 -12.85
N LEU A 348 -16.50 -8.04 -11.89
CA LEU A 348 -16.02 -8.55 -10.60
C LEU A 348 -15.65 -10.04 -10.66
N LEU A 349 -16.10 -10.74 -11.70
CA LEU A 349 -15.90 -12.17 -11.93
C LEU A 349 -15.75 -12.43 -13.43
N GLY A 350 -14.84 -13.32 -13.85
CA GLY A 350 -14.78 -13.77 -15.25
C GLY A 350 -15.81 -14.87 -15.54
N GLU A 351 -16.31 -14.96 -16.78
CA GLU A 351 -17.25 -16.02 -17.20
C GLU A 351 -16.72 -17.43 -16.91
N LYS A 352 -15.43 -17.67 -17.16
CA LYS A 352 -14.79 -18.95 -16.86
C LYS A 352 -14.82 -19.28 -15.36
N GLN A 353 -14.59 -18.28 -14.49
CA GLN A 353 -14.63 -18.46 -13.04
C GLN A 353 -16.06 -18.69 -12.55
N MET A 354 -17.05 -18.04 -13.16
CA MET A 354 -18.46 -18.32 -12.88
C MET A 354 -18.82 -19.77 -13.22
N ALA A 355 -18.47 -20.24 -14.42
CA ALA A 355 -18.75 -21.61 -14.84
C ALA A 355 -18.09 -22.64 -13.91
N GLU A 356 -16.84 -22.39 -13.50
CA GLU A 356 -16.11 -23.25 -12.55
C GLU A 356 -16.80 -23.31 -11.17
N ARG A 357 -17.27 -22.17 -10.66
CA ARG A 357 -18.01 -22.10 -9.39
C ARG A 357 -19.36 -22.79 -9.49
N MET A 358 -20.11 -22.56 -10.57
CA MET A 358 -21.41 -23.21 -10.78
C MET A 358 -21.28 -24.72 -10.97
N GLY A 359 -20.17 -25.22 -11.53
CA GLY A 359 -19.90 -26.66 -11.62
C GLY A 359 -19.60 -27.36 -10.29
N ARG A 360 -19.42 -26.60 -9.21
CA ARG A 360 -19.23 -27.12 -7.83
C ARG A 360 -20.53 -27.12 -7.01
N LEU A 361 -21.62 -26.58 -7.54
CA LEU A 361 -22.97 -26.60 -6.96
C LEU A 361 -23.77 -27.76 -7.55
#